data_AF-A0A9D5MFC9-F1
#
_entry.id   AF-A0A9D5MFC9-F1
#
_cell.length_a   1.000
_cell.length_b   1.000
_cell.length_c   1.000
_cell.angle_alpha   90.00
_cell.angle_beta   90.00
_cell.angle_gamma   90.00
#
_symmetry.space_group_name_H-M   'P 1'
#
loop_
_entity.id
_entity.type
_entity.pdbx_description
1 polymer ?
#
loop_
_entity_poly.entity_id
_entity_poly.type
_entity_poly.pdbx_seq_one_letter_code
_entity_poly.pdbx_strand_id
1 'polypeptide(L)'
;MTDGPYRIEETPKHLAVREAIANCLVNADYFQRWSVVIERYPDRIVLSNPGTIVPGKKQMLRGGISEPRNRNLFKMFNLIGIGEHAGSGVPDIFDIWKNEGLKEP
;
A
#
# COMPACT_ATOMS: atom_id res chain seq x y z
N MET A 1 -16.41 9.33 -32.89
CA MET A 1 -16.28 10.26 -31.75
C MET A 1 -15.00 9.89 -31.03
N THR A 2 -13.92 10.64 -31.27
CA THR A 2 -12.63 10.43 -30.59
C THR A 2 -12.61 11.36 -29.38
N ASP A 3 -12.71 10.79 -28.19
CA ASP A 3 -12.57 11.52 -26.93
C ASP A 3 -11.20 12.22 -26.88
N GLY A 4 -11.19 13.50 -26.50
CA GLY A 4 -9.98 14.29 -26.31
C GLY A 4 -9.16 13.82 -25.10
N PRO A 5 -7.98 14.41 -24.82
CA PRO A 5 -7.16 14.02 -23.68
C PRO A 5 -7.84 14.45 -22.37
N TYR A 6 -8.63 13.55 -21.77
CA TYR A 6 -9.15 13.75 -20.43
C TYR A 6 -8.06 13.47 -19.40
N ARG A 7 -7.96 14.34 -18.40
CA ARG A 7 -7.13 14.09 -17.21
C ARG A 7 -7.74 12.93 -16.44
N ILE A 8 -6.96 11.88 -16.24
CA ILE A 8 -7.32 10.77 -15.36
C ILE A 8 -6.89 11.15 -13.94
N GLU A 9 -7.85 11.43 -13.07
CA GLU A 9 -7.61 11.78 -11.66
C GLU A 9 -7.01 10.60 -10.87
N GLU A 10 -7.57 9.39 -11.02
CA GLU A 10 -7.07 8.17 -10.38
C GLU A 10 -6.49 7.20 -11.40
N THR A 11 -5.19 6.93 -11.30
CA THR A 11 -4.51 5.90 -12.10
C THR A 11 -4.31 4.65 -11.25
N PRO A 12 -4.09 3.46 -11.85
CA PRO A 12 -3.72 2.27 -11.08
C PRO A 12 -2.55 2.51 -10.12
N LYS A 13 -1.57 3.32 -10.53
CA LYS A 13 -0.45 3.74 -9.67
C LYS A 13 -0.89 4.56 -8.46
N HIS A 14 -1.89 5.45 -8.61
CA HIS A 14 -2.45 6.19 -7.47
C HIS A 14 -3.10 5.23 -6.45
N LEU A 15 -3.84 4.22 -6.93
CA LEU A 15 -4.45 3.20 -6.08
C LEU A 15 -3.39 2.39 -5.32
N ALA A 16 -2.36 1.93 -6.02
CA ALA A 16 -1.26 1.17 -5.42
C ALA A 16 -0.46 2.00 -4.38
N VAL A 17 -0.18 3.27 -4.65
CA VAL A 17 0.48 4.15 -3.66
C VAL A 17 -0.41 4.36 -2.43
N ARG A 18 -1.72 4.55 -2.62
CA ARG A 18 -2.68 4.67 -1.51
C ARG A 18 -2.71 3.41 -0.64
N GLU A 19 -2.71 2.24 -1.27
CA GLU A 19 -2.66 0.95 -0.59
C GLU A 19 -1.34 0.75 0.18
N ALA A 20 -0.21 1.15 -0.43
CA ALA A 20 1.10 1.05 0.22
C ALA A 20 1.18 1.95 1.47
N ILE A 21 0.66 3.19 1.38
CA ILE A 21 0.60 4.13 2.51
C ILE A 21 -0.33 3.59 3.61
N ALA A 22 -1.51 3.08 3.24
CA ALA A 22 -2.45 2.50 4.19
C ALA A 22 -1.81 1.32 4.94
N ASN A 23 -1.16 0.39 4.24
CA ASN A 23 -0.46 -0.74 4.84
C ASN A 23 0.66 -0.28 5.78
N CYS A 24 1.42 0.76 5.40
CA CYS A 24 2.48 1.34 6.20
C CYS A 24 1.93 1.88 7.54
N LEU A 25 0.84 2.65 7.49
CA LEU A 25 0.19 3.24 8.67
C LEU A 25 -0.53 2.20 9.54
N VAL A 26 -1.23 1.25 8.94
CA VAL A 26 -1.96 0.19 9.66
C VAL A 26 -1.03 -0.75 10.41
N ASN A 27 0.16 -1.02 9.87
CA ASN A 27 1.09 -1.99 10.46
C ASN A 27 2.19 -1.35 11.31
N ALA A 28 2.25 -0.02 11.39
CA ALA A 28 3.23 0.69 12.22
C ALA A 28 3.11 0.33 13.70
N ASP A 29 4.25 0.05 14.33
CA ASP A 29 4.38 -0.12 15.77
C ASP A 29 4.52 1.25 16.46
N TYR A 30 3.37 1.84 16.80
CA TYR A 30 3.30 3.16 17.44
C TYR A 30 3.88 3.23 18.86
N PHE A 31 4.32 2.11 19.43
CA PHE A 31 5.01 2.09 20.72
C PHE A 31 6.54 2.22 20.58
N GLN A 32 7.09 2.18 19.36
CA GLN A 32 8.51 2.40 19.12
C GLN A 32 8.88 3.90 19.07
N ARG A 33 10.18 4.20 19.21
CA ARG A 33 10.70 5.56 19.30
C ARG A 33 10.74 6.33 17.97
N TRP A 34 10.65 5.64 16.84
CA TRP A 34 10.73 6.25 15.51
C TRP A 34 9.38 6.17 14.80
N SER A 35 9.12 7.15 13.94
CA SER A 35 7.82 7.35 13.30
C SER A 35 7.75 6.68 11.93
N VAL A 36 6.55 6.68 11.33
CA VAL A 36 6.40 6.40 9.90
C VAL A 36 7.12 7.48 9.10
N VAL A 37 7.94 7.07 8.14
CA VAL A 37 8.72 7.95 7.25
C VAL A 37 8.31 7.68 5.81
N ILE A 38 8.01 8.76 5.08
CA ILE A 38 7.71 8.73 3.66
C ILE A 38 8.74 9.59 2.94
N GLU A 39 9.55 8.97 2.10
CA GLU A 39 10.59 9.65 1.33
C GLU A 39 10.24 9.61 -0.15
N ARG A 40 10.21 10.78 -0.79
CA ARG A 40 9.99 10.90 -2.22
C ARG A 40 11.31 11.20 -2.93
N TYR A 41 11.66 10.33 -3.87
CA TYR A 41 12.79 10.49 -4.78
C TYR A 41 12.25 10.75 -6.20
N PRO A 42 13.10 11.17 -7.15
CA PRO A 42 12.69 11.34 -8.54
C PRO A 42 12.15 10.07 -9.19
N ASP A 43 12.64 8.90 -8.77
CA ASP A 43 12.39 7.58 -9.38
C ASP A 43 11.59 6.62 -8.48
N ARG A 44 11.36 6.95 -7.21
CA ARG A 44 10.72 6.05 -6.24
C ARG A 44 10.11 6.78 -5.05
N ILE A 45 9.23 6.09 -4.35
CA ILE A 45 8.73 6.46 -3.02
C ILE A 45 9.13 5.35 -2.07
N VAL A 46 9.75 5.71 -0.94
CA VAL A 46 10.12 4.77 0.11
C VAL A 46 9.21 5.00 1.31
N LEU A 47 8.55 3.93 1.76
CA LEU A 47 7.67 3.92 2.92
C LEU A 47 8.31 3.05 4.00
N SER A 48 8.57 3.64 5.16
CA SER A 48 9.18 2.95 6.30
C SER A 48 8.29 3.12 7.53
N ASN A 49 7.96 2.02 8.21
CA ASN A 49 7.21 2.04 9.46
C ASN A 49 7.91 1.22 10.57
N PRO A 50 7.75 1.63 11.84
CA PRO A 50 8.24 0.88 12.97
C PRO A 50 7.60 -0.50 13.09
N GLY A 51 8.36 -1.45 13.64
CA GLY A 51 7.91 -2.83 13.87
C GLY A 51 8.46 -3.85 12.87
N THR A 52 7.92 -5.07 12.95
CA THR A 52 8.33 -6.21 12.12
C THR A 52 7.15 -6.77 11.33
N ILE A 53 7.45 -7.34 10.16
CA ILE A 53 6.48 -8.05 9.33
C ILE A 53 6.19 -9.42 9.98
N VAL A 54 5.03 -9.55 10.61
CA VAL A 54 4.62 -10.75 11.35
C VAL A 54 4.45 -12.00 10.46
N PRO A 55 3.74 -11.96 9.30
CA PRO A 55 3.57 -13.15 8.46
C PRO A 55 4.82 -13.49 7.62
N GLY A 56 5.83 -12.61 7.61
CA GLY A 56 7.01 -12.72 6.75
C GLY A 56 6.77 -12.27 5.29
N LYS A 57 7.85 -11.89 4.60
CA LYS A 57 7.79 -11.30 3.24
C LYS A 57 7.11 -12.22 2.22
N LYS A 58 7.39 -13.53 2.24
CA LYS A 58 6.80 -14.49 1.29
C LYS A 58 5.28 -14.57 1.41
N GLN A 59 4.75 -14.61 2.64
CA GLN A 59 3.31 -14.66 2.87
C GLN A 59 2.64 -13.33 2.50
N MET A 60 3.30 -12.21 2.80
CA MET A 60 2.84 -10.88 2.41
C MET A 60 2.70 -10.74 0.88
N LEU A 61 3.68 -11.23 0.12
CA LEU A 61 3.63 -11.24 -1.35
C LEU A 61 2.60 -12.22 -1.93
N ARG A 62 2.30 -13.32 -1.22
CA ARG A 62 1.26 -14.27 -1.62
C ARG A 62 -0.15 -13.72 -1.38
N GLY A 63 -0.31 -12.89 -0.35
CA GLY A 63 -1.62 -12.41 0.09
C GLY A 63 -2.46 -13.49 0.79
N GLY A 64 -3.74 -13.19 0.98
CA GLY A 64 -4.76 -14.07 1.56
C GLY A 64 -4.75 -14.17 3.09
N ILE A 65 -3.69 -13.74 3.76
CA ILE A 65 -3.63 -13.61 5.23
C ILE A 65 -3.28 -12.17 5.57
N SER A 66 -4.19 -11.49 6.29
CA SER A 66 -3.98 -10.13 6.77
C SER A 66 -4.33 -10.06 8.26
N GLU A 67 -3.31 -9.86 9.09
CA GLU A 67 -3.47 -9.58 10.51
C GLU A 67 -2.84 -8.21 10.82
N PRO A 68 -3.61 -7.11 10.67
CA PRO A 68 -3.07 -5.77 10.88
C PRO A 68 -2.72 -5.54 12.34
N ARG A 69 -1.57 -4.92 12.60
CA ARG A 69 -1.15 -4.54 13.97
C ARG A 69 -2.16 -3.59 14.63
N ASN A 70 -2.69 -2.63 13.86
CA ASN A 70 -3.66 -1.65 14.35
C ASN A 70 -5.04 -1.89 13.73
N ARG A 71 -5.81 -2.82 14.29
CA ARG A 71 -7.15 -3.21 13.78
C ARG A 71 -8.14 -2.05 13.68
N ASN A 72 -8.09 -1.09 14.61
CA ASN A 72 -8.98 0.07 14.56
C ASN A 72 -8.62 1.02 13.42
N LEU A 73 -7.33 1.26 13.16
CA LEU A 73 -6.90 2.05 12.01
C LEU A 73 -7.28 1.38 10.69
N PHE A 74 -7.09 0.06 10.59
CA PHE A 74 -7.54 -0.71 9.44
C PHE A 74 -9.05 -0.53 9.20
N LYS A 75 -9.86 -0.68 10.26
CA LYS A 75 -11.31 -0.46 10.18
C LYS A 75 -11.66 0.96 9.75
N MET A 76 -10.96 1.97 10.26
CA MET A 76 -11.19 3.38 9.89
C MET A 76 -10.88 3.63 8.41
N PHE A 77 -9.79 3.07 7.88
CA PHE A 77 -9.49 3.16 6.44
C PHE A 77 -10.55 2.47 5.58
N ASN A 78 -11.01 1.28 5.97
CA ASN A 78 -12.07 0.60 5.23
C ASN A 78 -13.37 1.41 5.19
N LEU A 79 -13.72 2.11 6.28
CA LEU A 79 -14.92 2.96 6.34
C LEU A 79 -14.88 4.14 5.37
N ILE A 80 -13.69 4.55 4.92
CA ILE A 80 -13.51 5.63 3.94
C ILE A 80 -13.06 5.11 2.56
N GLY A 81 -13.23 3.81 2.29
CA GLY A 81 -12.92 3.21 0.99
C GLY A 81 -11.43 2.99 0.72
N ILE A 82 -10.60 2.85 1.75
CA ILE A 82 -9.17 2.57 1.65
C ILE A 82 -8.89 1.18 2.24
N GLY A 83 -8.24 0.30 1.48
CA GLY A 83 -7.86 -1.03 1.99
C GLY A 83 -8.99 -2.07 2.02
N GLU A 84 -10.05 -1.88 1.22
CA GLU A 84 -11.25 -2.73 1.19
C GLU A 84 -10.94 -4.23 0.96
N HIS A 85 -9.81 -4.54 0.32
CA HIS A 85 -9.41 -5.91 0.00
C HIS A 85 -8.41 -6.46 1.02
N ALA A 86 -8.93 -6.91 2.17
CA ALA A 86 -8.13 -7.56 3.19
C ALA A 86 -7.32 -8.73 2.61
N GLY A 87 -6.00 -8.59 2.57
CA GLY A 87 -5.08 -9.64 2.15
C GLY A 87 -4.70 -9.65 0.66
N SER A 88 -5.20 -8.76 -0.19
CA SER A 88 -4.69 -8.62 -1.58
C SER A 88 -3.81 -7.38 -1.78
N GLY A 89 -3.79 -6.44 -0.82
CA GLY A 89 -3.15 -5.14 -0.99
C GLY A 89 -1.71 -5.15 -1.49
N VAL A 90 -0.85 -6.01 -0.93
CA VAL A 90 0.54 -6.14 -1.40
C VAL A 90 0.63 -6.82 -2.77
N PRO A 91 0.02 -8.01 -3.01
CA PRO A 91 -0.06 -8.59 -4.35
C PRO A 91 -0.54 -7.61 -5.43
N ASP A 92 -1.58 -6.82 -5.14
CA ASP A 92 -2.17 -5.87 -6.10
C ASP A 92 -1.18 -4.77 -6.50
N ILE A 93 -0.38 -4.27 -5.54
CA ILE A 93 0.70 -3.30 -5.83
C ILE A 93 1.72 -3.89 -6.80
N PHE A 94 2.13 -5.15 -6.58
CA PHE A 94 3.09 -5.85 -7.44
C PHE A 94 2.52 -6.08 -8.85
N ASP A 95 1.26 -6.49 -8.95
CA ASP A 95 0.60 -6.70 -10.23
C ASP A 95 0.44 -5.39 -11.01
N ILE A 96 0.09 -4.28 -10.35
CA ILE A 96 0.02 -2.96 -10.99
C ILE A 96 1.40 -2.55 -11.54
N TRP A 97 2.46 -2.71 -10.75
CA TRP A 97 3.81 -2.37 -11.19
C TRP A 97 4.25 -3.18 -12.40
N LYS A 98 3.99 -4.49 -12.38
CA LYS A 98 4.28 -5.40 -13.48
C LYS A 98 3.50 -5.02 -14.74
N ASN A 99 2.21 -4.74 -14.62
CA ASN A 99 1.34 -4.38 -15.75
C ASN A 99 1.74 -3.04 -16.37
N GLU A 100 2.30 -2.13 -15.58
CA GLU A 100 2.85 -0.85 -16.03
C GLU A 100 4.28 -0.97 -16.61
N GLY A 101 4.87 -2.16 -16.61
CA GLY A 101 6.24 -2.39 -17.09
C GLY A 101 7.33 -1.76 -16.19
N LEU A 102 7.03 -1.53 -14.92
CA LEU A 102 7.94 -0.93 -13.95
C LEU A 102 8.79 -2.00 -13.25
N LYS A 103 9.94 -1.59 -12.71
CA LYS A 103 10.77 -2.43 -11.84
C LYS A 103 10.01 -2.76 -10.56
N GLU A 104 10.02 -4.01 -10.13
CA GLU A 104 9.35 -4.48 -8.90
C GLU A 104 9.53 -3.49 -7.71
N PRO A 105 8.42 -3.18 -7.00
CA PRO A 105 8.41 -2.22 -5.90
C PRO A 105 9.11 -2.69 -4.62
#